data_AF-A0A117MPM0-F1
#
_entry.id   AF-A0A117MPM0-F1
#
_cell.length_a   1.000
_cell.length_b   1.000
_cell.length_c   1.000
_cell.angle_alpha   90.00
_cell.angle_beta   90.00
_cell.angle_gamma   90.00
#
_symmetry.space_group_name_H-M   'P 1'
#
loop_
_entity.id
_entity.type
_entity.pdbx_description
1 polymer ?
#
loop_
_entity_poly.entity_id
_entity_poly.type
_entity_poly.pdbx_seq_one_letter_code
_entity_poly.pdbx_strand_id
1 'polypeptide(L)'
;MSVEEDLRTTLRDRADQAAPLPDLWAGVTAGVRRDQRKRRTLAAVAAAAVVAAGITVPTLLHDRGTDRLPAAPPTASPATFPAPVFPLRPTWLPAGVPTAFASTWTITQMGPNVRMEYTEGTTVLGIEIGPLQADWETEATDIHQADVLSRPAEVHVAPGYDGSGAGERFVGVRWKMPATRWVSVLSWGKLTEADVLRVARNLAGDRIVSGYPAPFSFPFSPPGLVLQHQSDGMMCLAPVTVQQRQPAGLCASLSVGEPFDPGSASESWSVDGRRVAYEPDSASLVIEWGGDTQISVNWNPDEIPLSHDQVVTLAAGLRPIHR
;
A
#
# COMPACT_ATOMS: atom_id res chain seq x y z
N MET A 1 -10.65 44.39 -31.98
CA MET A 1 -9.81 44.07 -30.81
C MET A 1 -8.61 43.28 -31.31
N SER A 2 -7.39 43.61 -30.87
CA SER A 2 -6.19 42.85 -31.26
C SER A 2 -5.96 41.72 -30.27
N VAL A 3 -5.34 40.63 -30.73
CA VAL A 3 -4.98 39.46 -29.90
C VAL A 3 -4.09 39.86 -28.72
N GLU A 4 -3.27 40.89 -28.89
CA GLU A 4 -2.43 41.44 -27.82
C GLU A 4 -3.24 42.16 -26.73
N GLU A 5 -4.33 42.83 -27.10
CA GLU A 5 -5.24 43.49 -26.16
C GLU A 5 -6.05 42.46 -25.36
N ASP A 6 -6.50 41.39 -26.01
CA ASP A 6 -7.18 40.26 -25.33
C ASP A 6 -6.24 39.55 -24.35
N LEU A 7 -4.97 39.34 -24.72
CA LEU A 7 -3.96 38.75 -23.84
C LEU A 7 -3.64 39.66 -22.64
N ARG A 8 -3.48 40.98 -22.87
CA ARG A 8 -3.24 41.92 -21.76
C ARG A 8 -4.42 41.99 -20.81
N THR A 9 -5.64 41.95 -21.33
CA THR A 9 -6.87 41.99 -20.52
C THR A 9 -7.02 40.70 -19.71
N THR A 10 -6.83 39.54 -20.35
CA THR A 10 -6.93 38.23 -19.68
C THR A 10 -5.86 38.04 -18.60
N LEU A 11 -4.64 38.56 -18.83
CA LEU A 11 -3.56 38.49 -17.84
C LEU A 11 -3.77 39.44 -16.66
N ARG A 12 -4.35 40.63 -16.88
CA ARG A 12 -4.74 41.54 -15.79
C ARG A 12 -5.87 40.97 -14.95
N ASP A 13 -6.92 40.43 -15.59
CA ASP A 13 -8.03 39.79 -14.88
C ASP A 13 -7.58 38.60 -14.03
N ARG A 14 -6.56 37.85 -14.48
CA ARG A 14 -5.96 36.77 -13.66
C ARG A 14 -5.03 37.27 -12.57
N ALA A 15 -4.31 38.36 -12.78
CA ALA A 15 -3.43 38.94 -11.76
C ALA A 15 -4.24 39.54 -10.60
N ASP A 16 -5.42 40.09 -10.89
CA ASP A 16 -6.33 40.65 -9.88
C ASP A 16 -7.11 39.57 -9.09
N GLN A 17 -7.00 38.28 -9.48
CA GLN A 17 -7.70 37.16 -8.84
C GLN A 17 -6.88 36.36 -7.80
N ALA A 18 -5.71 36.82 -7.36
CA ALA A 18 -4.89 36.04 -6.43
C ALA A 18 -4.89 36.59 -4.99
N ALA A 19 -5.80 36.07 -4.15
CA ALA A 19 -5.39 35.75 -2.77
C ALA A 19 -4.64 34.40 -2.82
N PRO A 20 -3.48 34.26 -2.16
CA PRO A 20 -2.79 32.97 -2.08
C PRO A 20 -3.70 31.96 -1.39
N LEU A 21 -4.13 30.93 -2.12
CA LEU A 21 -4.83 29.78 -1.54
C LEU A 21 -3.87 29.13 -0.52
N PRO A 22 -4.24 29.08 0.77
CA PRO A 22 -3.43 28.41 1.75
C PRO A 22 -3.44 26.91 1.44
N ASP A 23 -2.25 26.44 1.11
CA ASP A 23 -1.79 25.08 1.28
C ASP A 23 -2.55 23.99 0.52
N LEU A 24 -2.09 23.69 -0.70
CA LEU A 24 -2.54 22.55 -1.49
C LEU A 24 -2.32 21.21 -0.75
N TRP A 25 -1.39 21.14 0.21
CA TRP A 25 -1.21 19.98 1.09
C TRP A 25 -2.37 19.80 2.07
N ALA A 26 -3.02 20.89 2.50
CA ALA A 26 -4.25 20.82 3.29
C ALA A 26 -5.40 20.21 2.49
N GLY A 27 -5.42 20.40 1.17
CA GLY A 27 -6.39 19.77 0.27
C GLY A 27 -6.25 18.25 0.17
N VAL A 28 -5.01 17.77 0.02
CA VAL A 28 -4.70 16.32 -0.05
C VAL A 28 -4.93 15.64 1.30
N THR A 29 -4.47 16.24 2.41
CA THR A 29 -4.71 15.70 3.76
C THR A 29 -6.18 15.78 4.17
N ALA A 30 -6.93 16.80 3.75
CA ALA A 30 -8.38 16.86 3.94
C ALA A 30 -9.12 15.81 3.10
N GLY A 31 -8.63 15.45 1.92
CA GLY A 31 -9.18 14.37 1.08
C GLY A 31 -9.10 13.01 1.75
N VAL A 32 -7.92 12.65 2.26
CA VAL A 32 -7.68 11.40 3.01
C VAL A 32 -8.50 11.36 4.30
N ARG A 33 -8.58 12.49 5.04
CA ARG A 33 -9.42 12.60 6.25
C ARG A 33 -10.92 12.51 5.94
N ARG A 34 -11.38 12.99 4.78
CA ARG A 34 -12.80 12.89 4.36
C ARG A 34 -13.21 11.45 4.07
N ASP A 35 -12.33 10.68 3.45
CA ASP A 35 -12.59 9.27 3.14
C ASP A 35 -12.62 8.42 4.42
N GLN A 36 -11.69 8.69 5.36
CA GLN A 36 -11.73 8.10 6.71
C GLN A 36 -12.99 8.50 7.51
N ARG A 37 -13.43 9.77 7.45
CA ARG A 37 -14.68 10.21 8.11
C ARG A 37 -15.94 9.57 7.53
N LYS A 38 -16.00 9.34 6.21
CA LYS A 38 -17.11 8.62 5.56
C LYS A 38 -17.21 7.18 6.06
N ARG A 39 -16.07 6.50 6.23
CA ARG A 39 -16.03 5.14 6.82
C ARG A 39 -16.47 5.14 8.29
N ARG A 40 -16.06 6.14 9.08
CA ARG A 40 -16.49 6.30 10.48
C ARG A 40 -17.99 6.60 10.65
N THR A 41 -18.60 7.34 9.72
CA THR A 41 -20.05 7.65 9.78
C THR A 41 -20.91 6.46 9.42
N LEU A 42 -20.45 5.58 8.52
CA LEU A 42 -21.14 4.30 8.23
C LEU A 42 -21.07 3.33 9.43
N ALA A 43 -19.97 3.31 10.17
CA ALA A 43 -19.83 2.52 11.40
C ALA A 43 -20.71 3.04 12.56
N ALA A 44 -20.85 4.36 12.71
CA ALA A 44 -21.65 4.96 13.77
C ALA A 44 -23.17 4.71 13.64
N VAL A 45 -23.69 4.58 12.41
CA VAL A 45 -25.11 4.27 12.16
C VAL A 45 -25.43 2.81 12.55
N ALA A 46 -24.46 1.90 12.47
CA ALA A 46 -24.62 0.51 12.91
C ALA A 46 -24.59 0.38 14.46
N ALA A 47 -23.78 1.20 15.15
CA ALA A 47 -23.65 1.14 16.61
C ALA A 47 -24.89 1.65 17.37
N ALA A 48 -25.66 2.59 16.79
CA ALA A 48 -26.86 3.13 17.44
C ALA A 48 -28.02 2.11 17.56
N ALA A 49 -28.00 1.01 16.81
CA ALA A 49 -29.04 -0.01 16.84
C ALA A 49 -28.88 -1.04 17.99
N VAL A 50 -27.73 -1.07 18.68
CA VAL A 50 -27.40 -2.16 19.63
C VAL A 50 -27.58 -1.76 21.10
N VAL A 51 -27.84 -0.48 21.40
CA VAL A 51 -27.97 0.01 22.80
C VAL A 51 -29.26 -0.47 23.51
N ALA A 52 -30.15 -1.22 22.85
CA ALA A 52 -31.43 -1.64 23.42
C ALA A 52 -31.48 -3.04 24.07
N ALA A 53 -30.37 -3.77 24.22
CA ALA A 53 -30.42 -5.13 24.78
C ALA A 53 -29.32 -5.43 25.81
N GLY A 54 -29.73 -5.52 27.08
CA GLY A 54 -29.30 -6.62 27.96
C GLY A 54 -28.20 -6.36 28.98
N ILE A 55 -28.63 -5.90 30.16
CA ILE A 55 -27.92 -5.99 31.45
C ILE A 55 -27.84 -7.47 31.90
N THR A 56 -26.67 -7.93 32.40
CA THR A 56 -26.49 -8.63 33.70
C THR A 56 -25.02 -9.05 33.89
N VAL A 57 -24.36 -8.59 34.96
CA VAL A 57 -23.03 -9.08 35.40
C VAL A 57 -23.20 -9.73 36.78
N PRO A 58 -22.87 -11.02 36.98
CA PRO A 58 -22.74 -11.57 38.31
C PRO A 58 -21.33 -11.26 38.85
N THR A 59 -21.29 -10.64 40.02
CA THR A 59 -20.07 -10.43 40.81
C THR A 59 -19.67 -11.75 41.49
N LEU A 60 -18.62 -12.39 40.97
CA LEU A 60 -17.96 -13.51 41.65
C LEU A 60 -16.67 -13.02 42.33
N LEU A 61 -16.75 -12.98 43.67
CA LEU A 61 -15.62 -12.87 44.60
C LEU A 61 -14.59 -13.95 44.30
N HIS A 62 -13.35 -13.55 43.98
CA HIS A 62 -12.22 -14.46 43.82
C HIS A 62 -11.48 -14.65 45.15
N ASP A 63 -11.37 -15.92 45.52
CA ASP A 63 -10.61 -16.46 46.64
C ASP A 63 -9.10 -16.30 46.40
N ARG A 64 -8.36 -15.85 47.41
CA ARG A 64 -6.89 -15.72 47.36
C ARG A 64 -6.26 -17.09 47.63
N GLY A 65 -6.19 -17.92 46.59
CA GLY A 65 -5.35 -19.13 46.57
C GLY A 65 -3.98 -18.82 45.97
N THR A 66 -2.93 -18.99 46.77
CA THR A 66 -1.54 -19.06 46.29
C THR A 66 -1.35 -20.31 45.46
N ASP A 67 -1.41 -20.21 44.14
CA ASP A 67 -1.02 -21.31 43.26
C ASP A 67 -0.33 -20.78 41.99
N ARG A 68 0.86 -21.33 41.75
CA ARG A 68 1.71 -21.29 40.55
C ARG A 68 1.46 -20.14 39.56
N LEU A 69 2.47 -19.26 39.43
CA LEU A 69 2.70 -18.48 38.21
C LEU A 69 2.43 -19.36 36.97
N PRO A 70 1.52 -18.95 36.07
CA PRO A 70 1.30 -19.65 34.83
C PRO A 70 2.64 -19.85 34.13
N ALA A 71 2.92 -21.08 33.67
CA ALA A 71 4.05 -21.33 32.81
C ALA A 71 3.98 -20.33 31.65
N ALA A 72 5.09 -19.62 31.40
CA ALA A 72 5.18 -18.67 30.30
C ALA A 72 4.68 -19.37 29.03
N PRO A 73 3.74 -18.76 28.28
CA PRO A 73 3.23 -19.37 27.07
C PRO A 73 4.42 -19.68 26.14
N PRO A 74 4.36 -20.79 25.39
CA PRO A 74 5.42 -21.13 24.44
C PRO A 74 5.67 -19.94 23.53
N THR A 75 6.91 -19.48 23.49
CA THR A 75 7.36 -18.39 22.63
C THR A 75 7.06 -18.80 21.18
N ALA A 76 6.03 -18.19 20.58
CA ALA A 76 5.77 -18.37 19.17
C ALA A 76 7.03 -17.98 18.40
N SER A 77 7.51 -18.87 17.53
CA SER A 77 8.65 -18.53 16.69
C SER A 77 8.23 -17.42 15.70
N PRO A 78 9.11 -16.44 15.42
CA PRO A 78 8.81 -15.39 14.46
C PRO A 78 8.38 -15.98 13.12
N ALA A 79 7.34 -15.39 12.52
CA ALA A 79 6.89 -15.82 11.21
C ALA A 79 7.93 -15.37 10.16
N THR A 80 8.39 -16.31 9.34
CA THR A 80 9.32 -16.04 8.23
C THR A 80 8.55 -15.99 6.93
N PHE A 81 8.76 -14.93 6.14
CA PHE A 81 8.07 -14.71 4.88
C PHE A 81 9.09 -14.66 3.74
N PRO A 82 8.88 -15.41 2.64
CA PRO A 82 9.80 -15.43 1.53
C PRO A 82 9.79 -14.07 0.80
N ALA A 83 10.94 -13.65 0.31
CA ALA A 83 11.03 -12.51 -0.59
C ALA A 83 10.20 -12.78 -1.87
N PRO A 84 9.47 -11.78 -2.40
CA PRO A 84 8.66 -11.98 -3.59
C PRO A 84 9.55 -12.26 -4.79
N VAL A 85 9.04 -13.09 -5.69
CA VAL A 85 9.74 -13.52 -6.91
C VAL A 85 8.95 -13.07 -8.12
N PHE A 86 9.59 -12.27 -8.97
CA PHE A 86 9.04 -11.84 -10.23
C PHE A 86 9.42 -12.85 -11.34
N PRO A 87 8.46 -13.39 -12.10
CA PRO A 87 8.67 -14.54 -12.99
C PRO A 87 9.07 -14.16 -14.43
N LEU A 88 9.32 -12.88 -14.69
CA LEU A 88 9.74 -12.37 -15.99
C LEU A 88 10.98 -11.49 -15.82
N ARG A 89 11.77 -11.36 -16.88
CA ARG A 89 12.89 -10.43 -16.94
C ARG A 89 12.82 -9.63 -18.23
N PRO A 90 12.89 -8.29 -18.18
CA PRO A 90 13.10 -7.49 -19.36
C PRO A 90 14.52 -7.73 -19.89
N THR A 91 14.63 -8.16 -21.14
CA THR A 91 15.92 -8.31 -21.86
C THR A 91 16.35 -7.02 -22.56
N TRP A 92 15.46 -6.04 -22.61
CA TRP A 92 15.71 -4.68 -23.07
C TRP A 92 14.98 -3.68 -22.19
N LEU A 93 15.66 -2.57 -21.87
CA LEU A 93 15.11 -1.41 -21.18
C LEU A 93 15.53 -0.14 -21.96
N PRO A 94 14.70 0.92 -21.98
CA PRO A 94 15.07 2.18 -22.59
C PRO A 94 16.25 2.83 -21.84
N ALA A 95 16.97 3.73 -22.52
CA ALA A 95 18.04 4.50 -21.88
C ALA A 95 17.46 5.40 -20.79
N GLY A 96 18.15 5.52 -19.65
CA GLY A 96 17.61 6.21 -18.47
C GLY A 96 16.48 5.43 -17.80
N VAL A 97 16.49 4.10 -17.93
CA VAL A 97 15.90 3.19 -16.94
C VAL A 97 17.05 2.38 -16.36
N PRO A 98 17.20 2.35 -15.03
CA PRO A 98 18.40 1.80 -14.41
C PRO A 98 18.42 0.28 -14.54
N THR A 99 19.54 -0.25 -15.06
CA THR A 99 19.76 -1.68 -15.29
C THR A 99 20.50 -2.37 -14.13
N ALA A 100 21.04 -1.61 -13.18
CA ALA A 100 21.85 -2.14 -12.09
C ALA A 100 20.98 -2.53 -10.87
N PHE A 101 21.33 -3.65 -10.26
CA PHE A 101 20.61 -4.35 -9.18
C PHE A 101 20.52 -3.61 -7.82
N ALA A 102 20.94 -2.34 -7.70
CA ALA A 102 21.37 -1.82 -6.40
C ALA A 102 20.49 -0.75 -5.74
N SER A 103 19.47 -0.16 -6.36
CA SER A 103 18.65 0.85 -5.64
C SER A 103 17.35 1.33 -6.29
N THR A 104 17.07 0.98 -7.54
CA THR A 104 16.08 1.72 -8.34
C THR A 104 14.94 0.86 -8.88
N TRP A 105 14.92 -0.43 -8.56
CA TRP A 105 13.76 -1.26 -8.83
C TRP A 105 13.34 -2.05 -7.60
N THR A 106 12.03 -2.25 -7.47
CA THR A 106 11.41 -2.98 -6.37
C THR A 106 10.54 -4.09 -6.93
N ILE A 107 10.35 -5.16 -6.15
CA ILE A 107 9.33 -6.17 -6.44
C ILE A 107 8.32 -6.15 -5.29
N THR A 108 7.08 -5.85 -5.64
CA THR A 108 5.95 -5.80 -4.71
C THR A 108 5.04 -7.00 -4.95
N GLN A 109 4.66 -7.70 -3.88
CA GLN A 109 3.56 -8.66 -3.90
C GLN A 109 2.25 -7.92 -3.67
N MET A 110 1.27 -8.12 -4.55
CA MET A 110 -0.04 -7.45 -4.56
C MET A 110 -1.15 -8.51 -4.65
N GLY A 111 -1.43 -9.17 -3.53
CA GLY A 111 -2.29 -10.34 -3.47
C GLY A 111 -1.70 -11.49 -4.30
N PRO A 112 -2.45 -12.05 -5.26
CA PRO A 112 -1.95 -13.09 -6.15
C PRO A 112 -1.12 -12.53 -7.33
N ASN A 113 -1.04 -11.21 -7.49
CA ASN A 113 -0.21 -10.55 -8.49
C ASN A 113 1.16 -10.19 -7.90
N VAL A 114 2.15 -10.04 -8.77
CA VAL A 114 3.45 -9.47 -8.43
C VAL A 114 3.78 -8.36 -9.41
N ARG A 115 4.37 -7.27 -8.92
CA ARG A 115 4.75 -6.10 -9.71
C ARG A 115 6.24 -5.81 -9.52
N MET A 116 6.96 -5.68 -10.61
CA MET A 116 8.31 -5.12 -10.66
C MET A 116 8.20 -3.67 -11.09
N GLU A 117 8.87 -2.75 -10.40
CA GLU A 117 8.82 -1.33 -10.73
C GLU A 117 10.22 -0.77 -10.84
N TYR A 118 10.47 0.07 -11.84
CA TYR A 118 11.70 0.86 -12.00
C TYR A 118 11.37 2.34 -11.85
N THR A 119 12.14 3.05 -11.04
CA THR A 119 11.95 4.48 -10.79
C THR A 119 13.23 5.26 -11.09
N GLU A 120 13.14 6.25 -11.99
CA GLU A 120 14.20 7.19 -12.32
C GLU A 120 13.64 8.62 -12.39
N GLY A 121 13.92 9.41 -11.35
CA GLY A 121 13.35 10.75 -11.19
C GLY A 121 11.83 10.69 -11.10
N THR A 122 11.14 11.28 -12.07
CA THR A 122 9.67 11.26 -12.18
C THR A 122 9.15 10.14 -13.08
N THR A 123 10.04 9.38 -13.72
CA THR A 123 9.64 8.28 -14.60
C THR A 123 9.55 6.99 -13.82
N VAL A 124 8.39 6.33 -13.93
CA VAL A 124 8.08 5.03 -13.32
C VAL A 124 7.71 4.07 -14.42
N LEU A 125 8.36 2.90 -14.47
CA LEU A 125 8.04 1.78 -15.36
C LEU A 125 7.66 0.56 -14.50
N GLY A 126 6.38 0.20 -14.50
CA GLY A 126 5.85 -0.97 -13.81
C GLY A 126 5.61 -2.15 -14.76
N ILE A 127 5.97 -3.35 -14.33
CA ILE A 127 5.63 -4.61 -14.99
C ILE A 127 4.88 -5.45 -13.96
N GLU A 128 3.62 -5.76 -14.21
CA GLU A 128 2.80 -6.57 -13.32
C GLU A 128 2.38 -7.87 -14.02
N ILE A 129 2.38 -8.96 -13.26
CA ILE A 129 1.90 -10.26 -13.71
C ILE A 129 1.12 -10.98 -12.62
N GLY A 130 0.00 -11.58 -12.99
CA GLY A 130 -0.78 -12.40 -12.06
C GLY A 130 -2.09 -12.91 -12.66
N PRO A 131 -2.89 -13.65 -11.88
CA PRO A 131 -4.20 -14.13 -12.34
C PRO A 131 -5.25 -13.02 -12.41
N LEU A 132 -5.08 -11.94 -11.64
CA LEU A 132 -6.01 -10.81 -11.66
C LEU A 132 -5.59 -9.81 -12.75
N GLN A 133 -6.57 -9.30 -13.48
CA GLN A 133 -6.36 -8.21 -14.41
C GLN A 133 -6.16 -6.92 -13.62
N ALA A 134 -5.02 -6.25 -13.82
CA ALA A 134 -4.78 -4.94 -13.22
C ALA A 134 -5.72 -3.89 -13.82
N ASP A 135 -6.31 -3.05 -12.97
CA ASP A 135 -7.01 -1.84 -13.39
C ASP A 135 -6.03 -0.85 -14.01
N TRP A 136 -6.52 -0.02 -14.93
CA TRP A 136 -5.76 1.11 -15.43
C TRP A 136 -5.69 2.21 -14.36
N GLU A 137 -4.51 2.77 -14.13
CA GLU A 137 -4.33 3.82 -13.12
C GLU A 137 -4.67 5.22 -13.65
N THR A 138 -4.77 5.36 -14.98
CA THR A 138 -5.14 6.61 -15.66
C THR A 138 -6.13 6.31 -16.77
N GLU A 139 -7.13 7.18 -16.94
CA GLU A 139 -8.04 7.13 -18.09
C GLU A 139 -7.28 7.44 -19.38
N ALA A 140 -7.47 6.62 -20.41
CA ALA A 140 -6.80 6.80 -21.69
C ALA A 140 -7.59 7.71 -22.61
N THR A 141 -6.88 8.54 -23.38
CA THR A 141 -7.46 9.31 -24.49
C THR A 141 -7.39 8.55 -25.80
N ASP A 142 -6.47 7.59 -25.91
CA ASP A 142 -6.30 6.71 -27.06
C ASP A 142 -6.20 5.25 -26.59
N ILE A 143 -6.98 4.38 -27.22
CA ILE A 143 -7.06 2.95 -26.93
C ILE A 143 -7.04 2.19 -28.24
N HIS A 144 -6.04 1.33 -28.42
CA HIS A 144 -5.87 0.52 -29.62
C HIS A 144 -5.29 -0.86 -29.30
N GLN A 145 -5.18 -1.70 -30.33
CA GLN A 145 -4.59 -3.02 -30.23
C GLN A 145 -3.20 -3.03 -30.87
N ALA A 146 -2.29 -3.81 -30.29
CA ALA A 146 -0.97 -4.07 -30.84
C ALA A 146 -0.58 -5.54 -30.59
N ASP A 147 0.40 -6.04 -31.35
CA ASP A 147 0.96 -7.37 -31.10
C ASP A 147 2.13 -7.32 -30.10
N VAL A 148 2.03 -8.16 -29.07
CA VAL A 148 3.10 -8.45 -28.11
C VAL A 148 3.31 -9.96 -28.06
N LEU A 149 4.49 -10.43 -28.48
CA LEU A 149 4.83 -11.87 -28.49
C LEU A 149 3.77 -12.73 -29.21
N SER A 150 3.32 -12.28 -30.39
CA SER A 150 2.26 -12.90 -31.20
C SER A 150 0.91 -13.03 -30.47
N ARG A 151 0.62 -12.11 -29.56
CA ARG A 151 -0.65 -12.02 -28.83
C ARG A 151 -1.22 -10.62 -28.95
N PRO A 152 -2.55 -10.50 -29.09
CA PRO A 152 -3.20 -9.21 -29.03
C PRO A 152 -2.99 -8.60 -27.64
N ALA A 153 -2.58 -7.34 -27.63
CA ALA A 153 -2.41 -6.51 -26.46
C ALA A 153 -3.22 -5.22 -26.62
N GLU A 154 -3.93 -4.85 -25.56
CA GLU A 154 -4.59 -3.57 -25.45
C GLU A 154 -3.57 -2.51 -25.02
N VAL A 155 -3.52 -1.40 -25.75
CA VAL A 155 -2.63 -0.27 -25.51
C VAL A 155 -3.48 0.92 -25.08
N HIS A 156 -3.11 1.55 -23.97
CA HIS A 156 -3.74 2.73 -23.40
C HIS A 156 -2.73 3.86 -23.40
N VAL A 157 -3.07 4.99 -24.00
CA VAL A 157 -2.23 6.19 -23.98
C VAL A 157 -3.02 7.38 -23.47
N ALA A 158 -2.44 8.12 -22.54
CA ALA A 158 -2.96 9.41 -22.08
C ALA A 158 -1.83 10.45 -22.11
N PRO A 159 -2.06 11.65 -22.67
CA PRO A 159 -1.04 12.70 -22.78
C PRO A 159 -0.69 13.35 -21.42
N GLY A 160 -1.34 12.94 -20.33
CA GLY A 160 -1.08 13.40 -18.96
C GLY A 160 -1.78 12.50 -17.95
N TYR A 161 -1.50 12.72 -16.68
CA TYR A 161 -2.10 12.04 -15.52
C TYR A 161 -2.03 12.99 -14.31
N ASP A 162 -2.71 12.64 -13.21
CA ASP A 162 -2.63 13.48 -12.01
C ASP A 162 -1.19 13.61 -11.52
N GLY A 163 -0.69 14.84 -11.39
CA GLY A 163 0.70 15.13 -11.07
C GLY A 163 1.71 15.06 -12.22
N SER A 164 1.29 14.85 -13.48
CA SER A 164 2.22 14.79 -14.62
C SER A 164 2.88 16.15 -14.91
N GLY A 165 4.19 16.15 -15.09
CA GLY A 165 4.98 17.30 -15.56
C GLY A 165 4.91 17.52 -17.07
N ALA A 166 5.54 18.60 -17.54
CA ALA A 166 5.57 18.93 -18.98
C ALA A 166 6.24 17.82 -19.80
N GLY A 167 5.51 17.29 -20.79
CA GLY A 167 5.98 16.24 -21.69
C GLY A 167 5.86 14.81 -21.15
N GLU A 168 5.39 14.65 -19.91
CA GLU A 168 5.08 13.35 -19.32
C GLU A 168 3.75 12.82 -19.84
N ARG A 169 3.60 11.50 -19.86
CA ARG A 169 2.42 10.79 -20.35
C ARG A 169 2.25 9.48 -19.61
N PHE A 170 1.04 8.95 -19.68
CA PHE A 170 0.76 7.58 -19.30
C PHE A 170 0.73 6.69 -20.54
N VAL A 171 1.39 5.54 -20.45
CA VAL A 171 1.28 4.46 -21.44
C VAL A 171 1.11 3.14 -20.71
N GLY A 172 0.08 2.40 -21.05
CA GLY A 172 -0.17 1.05 -20.56
C GLY A 172 -0.29 0.05 -21.71
N VAL A 173 0.34 -1.12 -21.58
CA VAL A 173 0.21 -2.23 -22.53
C VAL A 173 -0.18 -3.47 -21.74
N ARG A 174 -1.29 -4.13 -22.10
CA ARG A 174 -1.83 -5.28 -21.35
C ARG A 174 -2.23 -6.42 -22.27
N TRP A 175 -1.81 -7.64 -21.94
CA TRP A 175 -2.15 -8.84 -22.70
C TRP A 175 -2.28 -10.06 -21.79
N LYS A 176 -2.77 -11.16 -22.36
CA LYS A 176 -2.96 -12.43 -21.65
C LYS A 176 -1.93 -13.47 -22.11
N MET A 177 -1.12 -13.94 -21.16
CA MET A 177 -0.17 -15.04 -21.37
C MET A 177 -0.88 -16.41 -21.48
N PRO A 178 -0.22 -17.43 -22.07
CA PRO A 178 -0.70 -18.80 -21.93
C PRO A 178 -0.63 -19.19 -20.44
N ALA A 179 -1.61 -19.96 -19.95
CA ALA A 179 -1.89 -20.17 -18.51
C ALA A 179 -2.65 -19.03 -17.80
N THR A 180 -3.50 -18.30 -18.53
CA THR A 180 -4.51 -17.37 -17.98
C THR A 180 -3.99 -16.21 -17.12
N ARG A 181 -2.68 -15.94 -17.13
CA ARG A 181 -2.09 -14.80 -16.44
C ARG A 181 -2.21 -13.54 -17.28
N TRP A 182 -2.60 -12.46 -16.64
CA TRP A 182 -2.50 -11.12 -17.19
C TRP A 182 -1.09 -10.60 -17.00
N VAL A 183 -0.59 -9.89 -18.00
CA VAL A 183 0.63 -9.10 -17.92
C VAL A 183 0.29 -7.69 -18.34
N SER A 184 0.76 -6.71 -17.56
CA SER A 184 0.70 -5.30 -17.92
C SER A 184 2.07 -4.66 -17.76
N VAL A 185 2.45 -3.84 -18.75
CA VAL A 185 3.59 -2.92 -18.66
C VAL A 185 3.01 -1.51 -18.65
N LEU A 186 3.25 -0.77 -17.58
CA LEU A 186 2.73 0.56 -17.34
C LEU A 186 3.90 1.54 -17.23
N SER A 187 3.72 2.75 -17.74
CA SER A 187 4.67 3.83 -17.57
C SER A 187 3.97 5.13 -17.24
N TRP A 188 4.53 5.85 -16.26
CA TRP A 188 4.28 7.27 -15.98
C TRP A 188 5.58 8.01 -16.22
N GLY A 189 5.54 9.12 -16.94
CA GLY A 189 6.70 9.96 -17.17
C GLY A 189 7.04 10.08 -18.65
N LYS A 190 8.32 9.99 -18.99
CA LYS A 190 8.80 10.41 -20.33
C LYS A 190 8.84 9.30 -21.38
N LEU A 191 8.56 8.05 -21.02
CA LEU A 191 8.60 6.95 -21.97
C LEU A 191 7.49 7.05 -23.00
N THR A 192 7.81 6.69 -24.24
CA THR A 192 6.87 6.70 -25.35
C THR A 192 6.11 5.38 -25.45
N GLU A 193 5.03 5.35 -26.23
CA GLU A 193 4.34 4.10 -26.56
C GLU A 193 5.29 3.06 -27.16
N ALA A 194 6.19 3.50 -28.05
CA ALA A 194 7.17 2.62 -28.68
C ALA A 194 8.13 1.99 -27.66
N ASP A 195 8.54 2.74 -26.63
CA ASP A 195 9.39 2.23 -25.56
C ASP A 195 8.67 1.16 -24.73
N VAL A 196 7.45 1.45 -24.28
CA VAL A 196 6.67 0.51 -23.45
C VAL A 196 6.30 -0.75 -24.23
N LEU A 197 5.90 -0.63 -25.51
CA LEU A 197 5.68 -1.78 -26.38
C LEU A 197 6.96 -2.59 -26.60
N ARG A 198 8.11 -1.93 -26.71
CA ARG A 198 9.39 -2.62 -26.86
C ARG A 198 9.78 -3.36 -25.58
N VAL A 199 9.56 -2.79 -24.40
CA VAL A 199 9.70 -3.52 -23.12
C VAL A 199 8.80 -4.74 -23.09
N ALA A 200 7.50 -4.57 -23.39
CA ALA A 200 6.52 -5.65 -23.40
C ALA A 200 6.93 -6.82 -24.33
N ARG A 201 7.45 -6.51 -25.52
CA ARG A 201 7.95 -7.49 -26.50
C ARG A 201 9.28 -8.15 -26.10
N ASN A 202 10.00 -7.59 -25.15
CA ASN A 202 11.31 -8.08 -24.68
C ASN A 202 11.24 -8.63 -23.24
N LEU A 203 10.07 -9.11 -22.80
CA LEU A 203 9.96 -9.89 -21.56
C LEU A 203 10.26 -11.36 -21.83
N ALA A 204 11.24 -11.91 -21.11
CA ALA A 204 11.61 -13.32 -21.17
C ALA A 204 11.32 -14.02 -19.83
N GLY A 205 11.12 -15.34 -19.86
CA GLY A 205 10.97 -16.14 -18.65
C GLY A 205 12.29 -16.26 -17.89
N ASP A 206 12.35 -15.70 -16.69
CA ASP A 206 13.47 -15.80 -15.75
C ASP A 206 12.94 -15.49 -14.34
N ARG A 207 13.61 -15.93 -13.28
CA ARG A 207 13.18 -15.67 -11.89
C ARG A 207 14.05 -14.59 -11.28
N ILE A 208 13.46 -13.42 -11.03
CA ILE A 208 14.11 -12.35 -10.29
C ILE A 208 13.57 -12.36 -8.87
N VAL A 209 14.44 -12.59 -7.90
CA VAL A 209 14.10 -12.49 -6.47
C VAL A 209 14.29 -11.04 -6.05
N SER A 210 13.35 -10.52 -5.25
CA SER A 210 13.51 -9.20 -4.64
C SER A 210 14.82 -9.14 -3.87
N GLY A 211 15.61 -8.08 -4.09
CA GLY A 211 16.76 -7.76 -3.26
C GLY A 211 16.37 -7.30 -1.85
N TYR A 212 15.10 -6.92 -1.67
CA TYR A 212 14.54 -6.48 -0.40
C TYR A 212 13.76 -7.65 0.24
N PRO A 213 14.20 -8.16 1.40
CA PRO A 213 13.42 -9.12 2.16
C PRO A 213 12.18 -8.45 2.77
N ALA A 214 11.39 -9.21 3.53
CA ALA A 214 10.20 -8.68 4.20
C ALA A 214 10.53 -7.41 5.02
N PRO A 215 9.75 -6.33 4.90
CA PRO A 215 10.06 -5.09 5.62
C PRO A 215 9.84 -5.22 7.13
N PHE A 216 9.00 -6.18 7.57
CA PHE A 216 8.70 -6.44 8.97
C PHE A 216 8.91 -7.91 9.35
N SER A 217 9.32 -8.11 10.60
CA SER A 217 9.23 -9.39 11.30
C SER A 217 8.01 -9.36 12.22
N PHE A 218 7.06 -10.27 11.99
CA PHE A 218 5.91 -10.46 12.88
C PHE A 218 6.25 -11.47 14.00
N PRO A 219 5.89 -11.18 15.26
CA PRO A 219 6.13 -12.12 16.36
C PRO A 219 5.31 -13.41 16.25
N PHE A 220 4.18 -13.35 15.57
CA PHE A 220 3.33 -14.49 15.25
C PHE A 220 2.54 -14.19 13.98
N SER A 221 2.09 -15.23 13.30
CA SER A 221 1.08 -15.13 12.24
C SER A 221 -0.23 -15.70 12.78
N PRO A 222 -1.32 -14.92 12.85
CA PRO A 222 -2.63 -15.48 13.19
C PRO A 222 -2.96 -16.69 12.29
N PRO A 223 -3.59 -17.74 12.82
CA PRO A 223 -3.92 -18.93 12.04
C PRO A 223 -4.76 -18.59 10.81
N GLY A 224 -4.45 -19.21 9.66
CA GLY A 224 -5.19 -19.01 8.42
C GLY A 224 -4.84 -17.74 7.62
N LEU A 225 -3.99 -16.87 8.16
CA LEU A 225 -3.46 -15.73 7.40
C LEU A 225 -2.22 -16.14 6.61
N VAL A 226 -2.12 -15.60 5.39
CA VAL A 226 -0.98 -15.75 4.49
C VAL A 226 -0.50 -14.38 4.04
N LEU A 227 0.74 -14.32 3.52
CA LEU A 227 1.27 -13.10 2.93
C LEU A 227 0.38 -12.65 1.76
N GLN A 228 -0.25 -11.49 1.90
CA GLN A 228 -1.11 -10.90 0.88
C GLN A 228 -0.42 -9.73 0.20
N HIS A 229 0.24 -8.85 0.95
CA HIS A 229 0.97 -7.71 0.38
C HIS A 229 2.37 -7.63 0.98
N GLN A 230 3.36 -7.33 0.14
CA GLN A 230 4.72 -7.05 0.58
C GLN A 230 5.36 -6.03 -0.36
N SER A 231 5.63 -4.83 0.15
CA SER A 231 6.42 -3.78 -0.50
C SER A 231 7.66 -3.45 0.36
N ASP A 232 8.35 -2.36 0.05
CA ASP A 232 9.47 -1.82 0.81
C ASP A 232 9.05 -1.23 2.18
N GLY A 233 7.85 -0.67 2.28
CA GLY A 233 7.35 0.01 3.47
C GLY A 233 6.13 -0.63 4.12
N MET A 234 5.54 -1.65 3.51
CA MET A 234 4.29 -2.26 3.97
C MET A 234 4.30 -3.78 3.84
N MET A 235 3.68 -4.45 4.81
CA MET A 235 3.42 -5.88 4.75
C MET A 235 2.05 -6.20 5.32
N CYS A 236 1.27 -7.02 4.62
CA CYS A 236 -0.06 -7.43 5.05
C CYS A 236 -0.24 -8.95 5.03
N LEU A 237 -0.90 -9.45 6.09
CA LEU A 237 -1.33 -10.84 6.21
C LEU A 237 -2.86 -10.90 6.10
N ALA A 238 -3.39 -11.71 5.19
CA ALA A 238 -4.84 -11.84 4.98
C ALA A 238 -5.27 -13.30 4.85
N PRO A 239 -6.57 -13.62 5.05
CA PRO A 239 -7.10 -14.94 4.76
C PRO A 239 -6.88 -15.34 3.30
N VAL A 240 -6.65 -16.62 3.02
CA VAL A 240 -6.44 -17.16 1.66
C VAL A 240 -7.61 -16.88 0.69
N THR A 241 -8.79 -16.61 1.23
CA THR A 241 -10.00 -16.25 0.48
C THR A 241 -9.96 -14.84 -0.09
N VAL A 242 -9.10 -13.97 0.44
CA VAL A 242 -8.91 -12.60 -0.05
C VAL A 242 -8.07 -12.63 -1.32
N GLN A 243 -8.74 -12.53 -2.46
CA GLN A 243 -8.13 -12.57 -3.80
C GLN A 243 -8.21 -11.19 -4.46
N GLN A 244 -7.52 -10.21 -3.88
CA GLN A 244 -7.49 -8.84 -4.39
C GLN A 244 -6.07 -8.27 -4.42
N ARG A 245 -5.83 -7.29 -5.30
CA ARG A 245 -4.54 -6.61 -5.47
C ARG A 245 -4.23 -5.64 -4.32
N GLN A 246 -5.25 -4.96 -3.81
CA GLN A 246 -5.10 -3.93 -2.79
C GLN A 246 -4.74 -4.53 -1.42
N PRO A 247 -3.87 -3.87 -0.64
CA PRO A 247 -3.53 -4.32 0.72
C PRO A 247 -4.79 -4.58 1.57
N ALA A 248 -4.83 -5.71 2.27
CA ALA A 248 -5.92 -6.08 3.16
C ALA A 248 -5.45 -7.00 4.29
N GLY A 249 -6.30 -7.15 5.31
CA GLY A 249 -6.02 -7.96 6.49
C GLY A 249 -5.21 -7.21 7.53
N LEU A 250 -4.31 -7.91 8.22
CA LEU A 250 -3.41 -7.35 9.23
C LEU A 250 -2.20 -6.72 8.53
N CYS A 251 -2.24 -5.40 8.38
CA CYS A 251 -1.22 -4.63 7.70
C CYS A 251 -0.32 -3.91 8.70
N ALA A 252 0.99 -3.97 8.51
CA ALA A 252 1.98 -3.14 9.16
C ALA A 252 2.65 -2.23 8.12
N SER A 253 2.83 -0.95 8.45
CA SER A 253 3.54 0.02 7.61
C SER A 253 4.44 0.93 8.44
N LEU A 254 5.54 1.38 7.84
CA LEU A 254 6.52 2.28 8.47
C LEU A 254 6.28 3.69 7.95
N SER A 255 5.92 4.62 8.83
CA SER A 255 5.84 6.04 8.51
C SER A 255 7.11 6.74 8.97
N VAL A 256 7.73 7.51 8.07
CA VAL A 256 8.92 8.34 8.35
C VAL A 256 8.53 9.82 8.24
N GLY A 257 8.99 10.65 9.16
CA GLY A 257 8.65 12.07 9.25
C GLY A 257 7.31 12.34 9.96
N GLU A 258 6.68 11.31 10.52
CA GLU A 258 5.46 11.44 11.31
C GLU A 258 5.81 11.23 12.79
N PRO A 259 5.74 12.28 13.63
CA PRO A 259 5.97 12.11 15.05
C PRO A 259 4.86 11.24 15.64
N PHE A 260 5.22 10.44 16.65
CA PHE A 260 4.26 9.65 17.41
C PHE A 260 3.16 10.55 17.99
N ASP A 261 1.93 10.38 17.50
CA ASP A 261 0.75 11.10 17.98
C ASP A 261 -0.28 10.12 18.56
N PRO A 262 -0.41 10.03 19.90
CA PRO A 262 -1.38 9.16 20.55
C PRO A 262 -2.78 9.80 20.60
N GLY A 263 -3.02 10.99 20.03
CA GLY A 263 -4.17 11.84 20.33
C GLY A 263 -5.56 11.24 20.06
N SER A 264 -5.67 10.16 19.29
CA SER A 264 -6.92 9.41 19.09
C SER A 264 -6.97 8.04 19.77
N ALA A 265 -5.92 7.61 20.47
CA ALA A 265 -5.88 6.31 21.10
C ALA A 265 -6.69 6.28 22.40
N SER A 266 -7.50 5.24 22.58
CA SER A 266 -8.21 5.00 23.84
C SER A 266 -7.28 4.40 24.91
N GLU A 267 -6.24 3.69 24.47
CA GLU A 267 -5.27 3.03 25.33
C GLU A 267 -3.84 3.40 24.90
N SER A 268 -2.97 3.60 25.89
CA SER A 268 -1.54 3.82 25.64
C SER A 268 -0.71 3.11 26.69
N TRP A 269 0.38 2.48 26.25
CA TRP A 269 1.34 1.83 27.14
C TRP A 269 2.75 1.91 26.55
N SER A 270 3.72 1.35 27.27
CA SER A 270 5.09 1.23 26.79
C SER A 270 5.49 -0.23 26.69
N VAL A 271 6.22 -0.58 25.63
CA VAL A 271 6.78 -1.92 25.43
C VAL A 271 8.21 -1.81 24.93
N ASP A 272 9.16 -2.42 25.66
CA ASP A 272 10.60 -2.30 25.41
C ASP A 272 11.09 -0.84 25.28
N GLY A 273 10.53 0.06 26.10
CA GLY A 273 10.86 1.49 26.09
C GLY A 273 10.25 2.29 24.93
N ARG A 274 9.46 1.67 24.05
CA ARG A 274 8.72 2.33 22.96
C ARG A 274 7.30 2.63 23.42
N ARG A 275 6.79 3.83 23.10
CA ARG A 275 5.38 4.16 23.33
C ARG A 275 4.49 3.46 22.31
N VAL A 276 3.32 3.06 22.78
CA VAL A 276 2.29 2.38 21.99
C VAL A 276 0.97 3.08 22.21
N ALA A 277 0.24 3.32 21.12
CA ALA A 277 -1.11 3.88 21.13
C ALA A 277 -2.04 2.88 20.44
N TYR A 278 -3.17 2.53 21.06
CA TYR A 278 -4.12 1.55 20.56
C TYR A 278 -5.55 2.10 20.61
N GLU A 279 -6.28 1.88 19.53
CA GLU A 279 -7.70 2.19 19.38
C GLU A 279 -8.42 0.88 19.01
N PRO A 280 -9.03 0.16 19.98
CA PRO A 280 -9.70 -1.12 19.76
C PRO A 280 -10.83 -1.03 18.74
N ASP A 281 -11.63 0.05 18.81
CA ASP A 281 -12.81 0.24 17.96
C ASP A 281 -12.45 0.40 16.47
N SER A 282 -11.27 0.94 16.18
CA SER A 282 -10.75 1.08 14.82
C SER A 282 -9.75 0.00 14.45
N ALA A 283 -9.45 -0.93 15.38
CA ALA A 283 -8.42 -1.95 15.22
C ALA A 283 -7.10 -1.36 14.69
N SER A 284 -6.67 -0.28 15.34
CA SER A 284 -5.50 0.51 14.96
C SER A 284 -4.50 0.58 16.10
N LEU A 285 -3.24 0.30 15.79
CA LEU A 285 -2.11 0.27 16.71
C LEU A 285 -0.96 1.09 16.12
N VAL A 286 -0.42 2.03 16.89
CA VAL A 286 0.74 2.85 16.52
C VAL A 286 1.86 2.59 17.51
N ILE A 287 3.05 2.30 17.01
CA ILE A 287 4.23 1.98 17.82
C ILE A 287 5.34 2.97 17.48
N GLU A 288 5.84 3.68 18.48
CA GLU A 288 7.02 4.52 18.35
C GLU A 288 8.25 3.67 17.97
N TRP A 289 8.98 4.07 16.93
CA TRP A 289 10.16 3.35 16.48
C TRP A 289 11.47 4.15 16.64
N GLY A 290 11.36 5.47 16.88
CA GLY A 290 12.46 6.38 17.21
C GLY A 290 12.61 7.52 16.21
N GLY A 291 13.10 8.67 16.68
CA GLY A 291 13.08 9.91 15.88
C GLY A 291 11.66 10.26 15.46
N ASP A 292 11.49 10.63 14.20
CA ASP A 292 10.17 10.89 13.58
C ASP A 292 9.64 9.64 12.85
N THR A 293 9.85 8.45 13.41
CA THR A 293 9.44 7.17 12.79
C THR A 293 8.48 6.40 13.68
N GLN A 294 7.41 5.90 13.09
CA GLN A 294 6.41 5.06 13.74
C GLN A 294 5.99 3.88 12.86
N ILE A 295 5.57 2.79 13.51
CA ILE A 295 4.94 1.65 12.84
C ILE A 295 3.44 1.76 13.07
N SER A 296 2.68 1.82 12.00
CA SER A 296 1.23 1.74 12.04
C SER A 296 0.79 0.32 11.72
N VAL A 297 -0.15 -0.20 12.49
CA VAL A 297 -0.74 -1.52 12.28
C VAL A 297 -2.25 -1.38 12.31
N ASN A 298 -2.91 -1.93 11.29
CA ASN A 298 -4.35 -1.83 11.12
C ASN A 298 -4.91 -3.15 10.60
N TRP A 299 -6.10 -3.53 11.07
CA TRP A 299 -6.81 -4.73 10.64
C TRP A 299 -8.33 -4.54 10.69
N ASN A 300 -9.08 -5.49 10.14
CA ASN A 300 -10.53 -5.57 10.33
C ASN A 300 -10.80 -6.51 11.53
N PRO A 301 -11.36 -6.02 12.66
CA PRO A 301 -11.56 -6.84 13.86
C PRO A 301 -12.59 -7.95 13.65
N ASP A 302 -13.51 -7.80 12.69
CA ASP A 302 -14.51 -8.83 12.37
C ASP A 302 -13.90 -10.02 11.59
N GLU A 303 -12.85 -9.75 10.80
CA GLU A 303 -12.14 -10.79 10.03
C GLU A 303 -10.95 -11.36 10.79
N ILE A 304 -10.27 -10.53 11.59
CA ILE A 304 -9.06 -10.88 12.32
C ILE A 304 -9.27 -10.49 13.79
N PRO A 305 -9.97 -11.32 14.58
CA PRO A 305 -10.18 -11.05 15.98
C PRO A 305 -8.87 -11.26 16.75
N LEU A 306 -8.22 -10.15 17.11
CA LEU A 306 -7.06 -10.15 18.00
C LEU A 306 -7.52 -9.88 19.43
N SER A 307 -7.14 -10.76 20.35
CA SER A 307 -7.25 -10.47 21.78
C SER A 307 -6.30 -9.35 22.20
N HIS A 308 -6.60 -8.67 23.31
CA HIS A 308 -5.71 -7.65 23.85
C HIS A 308 -4.28 -8.17 24.08
N ASP A 309 -4.11 -9.38 24.61
CA ASP A 309 -2.79 -10.02 24.80
C ASP A 309 -2.04 -10.22 23.47
N GLN A 310 -2.75 -10.54 22.39
CA GLN A 310 -2.17 -10.64 21.04
C GLN A 310 -1.75 -9.27 20.51
N VAL A 311 -2.53 -8.21 20.76
CA VAL A 311 -2.16 -6.83 20.39
C VAL A 311 -0.91 -6.39 21.15
N VAL A 312 -0.82 -6.68 22.45
CA VAL A 312 0.38 -6.41 23.26
C VAL A 312 1.58 -7.19 22.73
N THR A 313 1.40 -8.49 22.44
CA THR A 313 2.46 -9.34 21.86
C THR A 313 2.91 -8.83 20.49
N LEU A 314 1.98 -8.37 19.66
CA LEU A 314 2.26 -7.78 18.36
C LEU A 314 3.09 -6.51 18.51
N ALA A 315 2.68 -5.59 19.39
CA ALA A 315 3.44 -4.37 19.69
C ALA A 315 4.85 -4.68 20.23
N ALA A 316 4.94 -5.69 21.12
CA ALA A 316 6.18 -6.13 21.72
C ALA A 316 7.16 -6.69 20.69
N GLY A 317 6.69 -7.45 19.70
CA GLY A 317 7.59 -8.21 18.81
C GLY A 317 7.67 -7.73 17.36
N LEU A 318 6.82 -6.79 16.92
CA LEU A 318 6.88 -6.24 15.57
C LEU A 318 8.14 -5.37 15.41
N ARG A 319 8.92 -5.65 14.37
CA ARG A 319 10.23 -5.01 14.11
C ARG A 319 10.41 -4.79 12.61
N PRO A 320 10.83 -3.60 12.14
CA PRO A 320 11.33 -3.41 10.79
C PRO A 320 12.65 -4.17 10.61
N ILE A 321 12.84 -4.81 9.46
CA ILE A 321 14.06 -5.58 9.16
C ILE A 321 15.19 -4.67 8.64
N HIS A 322 14.85 -3.54 8.01
CA HIS A 322 15.80 -2.56 7.48
C HIS A 322 15.56 -1.17 8.05
N ARG A 323 16.64 -0.37 8.15
CA ARG A 323 16.65 1.03 8.53
C ARG A 323 17.26 1.85 7.40
#